data_AF-A0A971WWX1-F1
#
_entry.id   AF-A0A971WWX1-F1
#
_cell.length_a   1.000
_cell.length_b   1.000
_cell.length_c   1.000
_cell.angle_alpha   90.00
_cell.angle_beta   90.00
_cell.angle_gamma   90.00
#
_symmetry.space_group_name_H-M   'P 1'
#
loop_
_entity.id
_entity.type
_entity.pdbx_description
1 polymer ?
#
loop_
_entity_poly.entity_id
_entity_poly.type
_entity_poly.pdbx_seq_one_letter_code
_entity_poly.pdbx_strand_id
1 'polypeptide(L)'
;AVLSGRRWTGEIWTPQLQQQYPERDWILSRILWLSGCEIPRNRLGNMDTFRRYIYIHGTADEHLLGQPYSHGCIRMRNQDLIELYPQLVDACVIDINEQPFNTSELTDTKETLCKAR
;
A
#
# COMPACT_ATOMS: atom_id res chain seq x y z
N ALA A 1 -0.94 11.65 -10.38
CA ALA A 1 -1.12 12.50 -9.19
C ALA A 1 -0.12 12.10 -8.12
N VAL A 2 0.42 13.05 -7.37
CA VAL A 2 1.26 12.82 -6.19
C VAL A 2 0.41 12.98 -4.94
N LEU A 3 0.62 12.10 -3.96
CA LEU A 3 -0.08 12.08 -2.69
C LEU A 3 0.91 12.31 -1.55
N SER A 4 0.46 13.00 -0.49
CA SER A 4 1.22 13.15 0.75
C SER A 4 0.25 13.24 1.92
N GLY A 5 0.56 12.59 3.04
CA GLY A 5 -0.34 12.55 4.19
C GLY A 5 -1.75 12.05 3.84
N ARG A 6 -1.86 11.14 2.85
CA ARG A 6 -3.12 10.59 2.31
C ARG A 6 -4.00 11.59 1.56
N ARG A 7 -3.42 12.69 1.07
CA ARG A 7 -4.12 13.74 0.33
C ARG A 7 -3.42 14.01 -0.99
N TRP A 8 -4.19 14.35 -2.01
CA TRP A 8 -3.65 14.87 -3.26
C TRP A 8 -2.94 16.20 -3.01
N THR A 9 -1.70 16.32 -3.49
CA THR A 9 -0.90 17.52 -3.32
C THR A 9 -1.18 18.60 -4.37
N GLY A 10 -1.97 18.28 -5.41
CA GLY A 10 -2.08 19.11 -6.61
C GLY A 10 -1.05 18.75 -7.68
N GLU A 11 0.03 18.06 -7.33
CA GLU A 11 1.12 17.77 -8.26
C GLU A 11 0.82 16.55 -9.15
N ILE A 12 1.38 16.58 -10.37
CA ILE A 12 1.52 15.42 -11.25
C ILE A 12 2.99 15.05 -11.29
N TRP A 13 3.30 13.79 -10.98
CA TRP A 13 4.67 13.30 -11.03
C TRP A 13 5.21 13.37 -12.46
N THR A 14 6.49 13.75 -12.57
CA THR A 14 7.27 13.71 -13.81
C THR A 14 8.70 13.26 -13.49
N PRO A 15 9.44 12.70 -14.46
CA PRO A 15 10.85 12.38 -14.28
C PRO A 15 11.69 13.58 -13.83
N GLN A 16 11.40 14.78 -14.36
CA GLN A 16 12.08 16.02 -13.99
C GLN A 16 11.84 16.36 -12.52
N LEU A 17 10.61 16.21 -12.05
CA LEU A 17 10.26 16.47 -10.65
C LEU A 17 10.95 15.46 -9.71
N GLN A 18 11.06 14.19 -10.12
CA GLN A 18 11.82 13.19 -9.36
C GLN A 18 13.31 13.51 -9.30
N GLN A 19 13.92 13.93 -10.41
CA GLN A 19 15.32 14.34 -10.43
C GLN A 19 15.59 15.56 -9.53
N GLN A 20 14.63 16.48 -9.44
CA GLN A 20 14.72 17.64 -8.56
C GLN A 20 14.63 17.26 -7.07
N TYR A 21 13.90 16.20 -6.73
CA TYR A 21 13.71 15.72 -5.35
C TYR A 21 13.98 14.21 -5.25
N PRO A 22 15.25 13.77 -5.38
CA PRO A 22 15.60 12.35 -5.49
C PRO A 22 15.29 11.56 -4.21
N GLU A 23 15.36 12.20 -3.05
CA GLU A 23 15.13 11.58 -1.74
C GLU A 23 13.64 11.57 -1.32
N ARG A 24 12.74 12.13 -2.14
CA ARG A 24 11.31 12.20 -1.81
C ARG A 24 10.66 10.85 -2.04
N ASP A 25 9.90 10.37 -1.05
CA ASP A 25 9.06 9.18 -1.24
C ASP A 25 7.85 9.53 -2.12
N TRP A 26 7.82 8.97 -3.32
CA TRP A 26 6.79 9.25 -4.32
C TRP A 26 5.60 8.31 -4.17
N ILE A 27 4.58 8.80 -3.46
CA ILE A 27 3.28 8.12 -3.34
C ILE A 27 2.39 8.57 -4.50
N LEU A 28 2.13 7.66 -5.43
CA LEU A 28 1.49 7.97 -6.72
C LEU A 28 0.14 7.26 -6.86
N SER A 29 -0.60 7.69 -7.89
CA SER A 29 -1.84 7.14 -8.42
C SER A 29 -3.03 7.04 -7.45
N ARG A 30 -2.97 6.13 -6.48
CA ARG A 30 -4.01 5.81 -5.49
C ARG A 30 -3.37 5.35 -4.18
N ILE A 31 -4.13 5.43 -3.09
CA ILE A 31 -3.78 4.83 -1.79
C ILE A 31 -4.93 3.91 -1.40
N LEU A 32 -4.61 2.65 -1.06
CA LEU A 32 -5.53 1.75 -0.36
C LEU A 32 -5.21 1.76 1.12
N TRP A 33 -6.12 2.32 1.92
CA TRP A 33 -5.88 2.53 3.33
C TRP A 33 -5.99 1.19 4.05
N LEU A 34 -4.97 0.81 4.81
CA LEU A 34 -5.00 -0.43 5.58
C LEU A 34 -5.33 -0.16 7.04
N SER A 35 -6.28 -0.92 7.57
CA SER A 35 -6.52 -1.07 9.00
C SER A 35 -6.18 -2.50 9.39
N GLY A 36 -5.29 -2.70 10.36
CA GLY A 36 -5.04 -4.04 10.90
C GLY A 36 -6.30 -4.66 11.51
N CYS A 37 -6.33 -5.98 11.58
CA CYS A 37 -7.44 -6.76 12.14
C CYS A 37 -7.14 -7.34 13.53
N GLU A 38 -5.88 -7.38 13.96
CA GLU A 38 -5.43 -8.05 15.18
C GLU A 38 -5.14 -7.06 16.31
N ILE A 39 -5.94 -7.13 17.37
CA ILE A 39 -5.73 -6.37 18.60
C ILE A 39 -4.89 -7.21 19.57
N PRO A 40 -3.84 -6.66 20.22
CA PRO A 40 -3.32 -5.28 20.14
C PRO A 40 -2.13 -5.15 19.18
N ARG A 41 -1.98 -6.05 18.21
CA ARG A 41 -0.77 -6.11 17.36
C ARG A 41 -0.77 -5.01 16.30
N ASN A 42 -1.51 -5.23 15.21
CA ASN A 42 -1.58 -4.32 14.07
C ASN A 42 -2.82 -3.42 14.12
N ARG A 43 -3.62 -3.52 15.20
CA ARG A 43 -4.73 -2.64 15.55
C ARG A 43 -4.69 -2.28 17.03
N LEU A 44 -4.78 -0.99 17.34
CA LEU A 44 -4.83 -0.43 18.71
C LEU A 44 -3.62 -0.76 19.61
N GLY A 45 -2.46 -1.07 19.05
CA GLY A 45 -1.20 -1.12 19.79
C GLY A 45 -0.05 -0.41 19.10
N ASN A 46 1.18 -0.72 19.51
CA ASN A 46 2.38 0.00 19.06
C ASN A 46 2.70 -0.21 17.57
N MET A 47 2.18 -1.29 16.98
CA MET A 47 2.39 -1.63 15.57
C MET A 47 1.12 -1.38 14.73
N ASP A 48 0.23 -0.48 15.17
CA ASP A 48 -1.03 -0.18 14.47
C ASP A 48 -0.80 0.29 13.02
N THR A 49 -1.27 -0.50 12.05
CA THR A 49 -1.06 -0.30 10.60
C THR A 49 -1.57 1.08 10.15
N PHE A 50 -2.76 1.45 10.59
CA PHE A 50 -3.42 2.68 10.17
C PHE A 50 -2.71 3.90 10.77
N ARG A 51 -2.39 3.87 12.07
CA ARG A 51 -1.71 4.99 12.76
C ARG A 51 -0.29 5.21 12.26
N ARG A 52 0.38 4.14 11.81
CA ARG A 52 1.74 4.19 11.24
C ARG A 52 1.78 4.57 9.77
N TYR A 53 0.64 4.89 9.14
CA TYR A 53 0.57 5.28 7.73
C TYR A 53 1.10 4.20 6.79
N ILE A 54 0.80 2.92 7.11
CA ILE A 54 1.10 1.81 6.22
C ILE A 54 -0.11 1.59 5.29
N TYR A 55 0.12 1.65 3.99
CA TYR A 55 -0.90 1.46 2.96
C TYR A 55 -0.29 0.91 1.67
N ILE A 56 -1.14 0.52 0.73
CA ILE A 56 -0.74 0.15 -0.64
C ILE A 56 -0.83 1.38 -1.52
N HIS A 57 0.20 1.67 -2.31
CA HIS A 57 0.20 2.82 -3.23
C HIS A 57 1.02 2.59 -4.51
N GLY A 58 0.78 3.43 -5.52
CA GLY A 58 1.61 3.48 -6.73
C GLY A 58 2.95 4.14 -6.44
N THR A 59 4.00 3.81 -7.20
CA THR A 59 5.36 4.30 -6.96
C THR A 59 6.00 4.83 -8.24
N ALA A 60 6.95 5.75 -8.12
CA ALA A 60 7.80 6.14 -9.25
C ALA A 60 8.85 5.05 -9.58
N ASP A 61 9.22 4.24 -8.60
CA ASP A 61 10.29 3.26 -8.69
C ASP A 61 9.78 1.87 -9.10
N GLU A 62 8.97 1.78 -10.16
CA GLU A 62 8.36 0.50 -10.57
C GLU A 62 9.40 -0.58 -10.92
N HIS A 63 10.59 -0.16 -11.36
CA HIS A 63 11.72 -1.03 -11.67
C HIS A 63 12.31 -1.74 -10.43
N LEU A 64 11.99 -1.28 -9.22
CA LEU A 64 12.43 -1.89 -7.95
C LEU A 64 11.36 -2.80 -7.34
N LEU A 65 10.20 -2.96 -7.98
CA LEU A 65 9.16 -3.85 -7.48
C LEU A 65 9.65 -5.30 -7.42
N GLY A 66 9.28 -6.01 -6.36
CA GLY A 66 9.80 -7.33 -6.04
C GLY A 66 11.08 -7.32 -5.19
N GLN A 67 11.65 -6.14 -4.90
CA GLN A 67 12.78 -5.97 -3.99
C GLN A 67 12.31 -5.35 -2.66
N PRO A 68 13.01 -5.60 -1.54
CA PRO A 68 12.71 -4.98 -0.25
C PRO A 68 13.08 -3.49 -0.26
N TYR A 69 12.21 -2.66 -0.84
CA TYR A 69 12.47 -1.24 -1.08
C TYR A 69 11.23 -0.39 -0.80
N SER A 70 11.06 0.02 0.46
CA SER A 70 10.05 1.00 0.90
C SER A 70 10.35 1.51 2.32
N HIS A 71 9.59 2.51 2.79
CA HIS A 71 9.60 2.97 4.19
C HIS A 71 8.59 2.20 5.08
N GLY A 72 8.18 1.00 4.63
CA GLY A 72 7.20 0.16 5.32
C GLY A 72 5.84 0.06 4.60
N CYS A 73 5.52 0.97 3.67
CA CYS A 73 4.36 0.82 2.80
C CYS A 73 4.55 -0.30 1.77
N ILE A 74 3.46 -0.75 1.18
CA ILE A 74 3.46 -1.75 0.09
C ILE A 74 3.34 -0.99 -1.24
N ARG A 75 4.30 -1.20 -2.13
CA ARG A 75 4.33 -0.53 -3.45
C ARG A 75 3.73 -1.45 -4.52
N MET A 76 2.91 -0.88 -5.39
CA MET A 76 2.37 -1.53 -6.59
C MET A 76 2.72 -0.72 -7.85
N ARG A 77 2.64 -1.37 -9.02
CA ARG A 77 2.62 -0.64 -10.29
C ARG A 77 1.43 0.31 -10.30
N ASN A 78 1.65 1.51 -10.85
CA ASN A 78 0.63 2.54 -10.93
C ASN A 78 -0.59 2.06 -11.71
N GLN A 79 -0.37 1.38 -12.84
CA GLN A 79 -1.43 0.88 -13.70
C GLN A 79 -2.26 -0.19 -12.98
N ASP A 80 -1.62 -1.22 -12.43
CA ASP A 80 -2.26 -2.30 -11.68
C ASP A 80 -3.12 -1.74 -10.53
N LEU A 81 -2.61 -0.74 -9.80
CA LEU A 81 -3.34 -0.15 -8.69
C LEU A 81 -4.53 0.71 -9.16
N ILE A 82 -4.39 1.44 -10.27
CA ILE A 82 -5.49 2.21 -10.87
C ILE A 82 -6.61 1.28 -11.31
N GLU A 83 -6.27 0.14 -11.91
CA GLU A 83 -7.23 -0.87 -12.37
C GLU A 83 -7.91 -1.60 -11.20
N LEU A 84 -7.15 -1.93 -10.15
CA LEU A 84 -7.66 -2.62 -8.97
C LEU A 84 -8.58 -1.73 -8.13
N TYR A 85 -8.24 -0.46 -7.94
CA TYR A 85 -8.95 0.45 -7.03
C TYR A 85 -10.48 0.44 -7.17
N PRO A 86 -11.08 0.58 -8.37
CA PRO A 86 -12.54 0.58 -8.51
C PRO A 86 -13.21 -0.79 -8.28
N GLN A 87 -12.44 -1.87 -8.23
CA GLN A 87 -12.95 -3.23 -8.02
C GLN A 87 -13.05 -3.60 -6.54
N LEU A 88 -12.43 -2.81 -5.65
CA LEU A 88 -12.41 -3.09 -4.22
C LEU A 88 -13.71 -2.65 -3.56
N VAL A 89 -14.20 -3.50 -2.66
CA VAL A 89 -15.27 -3.15 -1.72
C VAL A 89 -14.69 -2.63 -0.42
N ASP A 90 -15.42 -1.73 0.23
CA ASP A 90 -15.05 -1.23 1.55
C ASP A 90 -14.81 -2.39 2.52
N ALA A 91 -13.73 -2.29 3.29
CA ALA A 91 -13.30 -3.30 4.24
C ALA A 91 -12.95 -4.67 3.63
N CYS A 92 -12.59 -4.71 2.34
CA CYS A 92 -12.01 -5.88 1.67
C CYS A 92 -10.80 -6.39 2.48
N VAL A 93 -10.80 -7.70 2.76
CA VAL A 93 -9.74 -8.35 3.52
C VAL A 93 -8.51 -8.49 2.63
N ILE A 94 -7.37 -8.04 3.15
CA ILE A 94 -6.06 -8.20 2.55
C ILE A 94 -5.23 -9.05 3.50
N ASP A 95 -4.76 -10.18 2.99
CA ASP A 95 -3.76 -11.00 3.65
C ASP A 95 -2.36 -10.64 3.10
N ILE A 96 -1.40 -10.45 4.01
CA ILE A 96 -0.01 -10.14 3.69
C ILE A 96 0.85 -11.20 4.35
N ASN A 97 1.38 -12.10 3.53
CA ASN A 97 2.17 -13.24 3.98
C ASN A 97 3.46 -13.36 3.16
N GLU A 98 4.44 -14.08 3.70
CA GLU A 98 5.73 -14.32 3.03
C GLU A 98 5.68 -15.50 2.05
N GLN A 99 4.58 -16.26 2.04
CA GLN A 99 4.42 -17.45 1.22
C GLN A 99 3.86 -17.06 -0.16
N PRO A 100 4.23 -17.79 -1.23
CA PRO A 100 3.55 -17.63 -2.50
C PRO A 100 2.07 -18.00 -2.34
N PHE A 101 1.18 -17.16 -2.88
CA PHE A 101 -0.26 -17.34 -2.79
C PHE A 101 -0.68 -18.70 -3.34
N ASN A 102 -1.23 -19.57 -2.49
CA ASN A 102 -1.79 -20.86 -2.90
C ASN A 102 -3.31 -20.73 -3.08
N THR A 103 -3.77 -20.83 -4.33
CA THR A 103 -5.19 -20.70 -4.68
C THR A 103 -6.10 -21.75 -4.03
N SER A 104 -5.56 -22.84 -3.47
CA SER A 104 -6.35 -23.85 -2.76
C SER A 104 -6.62 -23.54 -1.28
N GLU A 105 -6.00 -22.49 -0.71
CA GLU A 105 -6.08 -22.13 0.71
C GLU A 105 -6.91 -20.86 0.98
N LEU A 106 -7.93 -20.57 0.15
CA LEU A 106 -8.96 -19.57 0.46
C LEU A 106 -9.89 -20.03 1.62
N THR A 107 -9.31 -20.65 2.64
CA THR A 107 -9.97 -21.12 3.85
C THR A 107 -9.52 -20.25 5.02
N ASP A 108 -10.26 -19.17 5.30
CA ASP A 108 -10.35 -18.45 6.58
C ASP A 108 -9.11 -18.57 7.51
N THR A 109 -7.92 -18.26 6.99
CA THR A 109 -6.68 -18.30 7.77
C THR A 109 -6.51 -16.99 8.51
N LYS A 110 -6.30 -17.10 9.83
CA LYS A 110 -6.08 -15.99 10.76
C LYS A 110 -4.65 -15.45 10.70
N GLU A 111 -4.02 -15.44 9.54
CA GLU A 111 -2.69 -14.82 9.38
C GLU A 111 -2.85 -13.35 8.99
N THR A 112 -1.94 -12.52 9.50
CA THR A 112 -1.92 -11.04 9.54
C THR A 112 -2.86 -10.31 8.56
N LEU A 113 -4.15 -10.23 8.91
CA LEU A 113 -5.15 -9.57 8.07
C LEU A 113 -5.15 -8.05 8.24
N CYS A 114 -5.36 -7.35 7.14
CA CYS A 114 -5.76 -5.95 7.09
C CYS A 114 -7.10 -5.81 6.35
N LYS A 115 -7.76 -4.67 6.53
CA LYS A 115 -8.93 -4.26 5.76
C LYS A 115 -8.60 -3.02 4.95
N ALA A 116 -8.80 -3.09 3.63
CA ALA A 116 -8.66 -1.96 2.73
C ALA A 116 -9.91 -1.04 2.78
N ARG A 117 -9.67 0.25 2.60
CA ARG A 117 -10.67 1.29 2.35
C ARG A 117 -10.16 2.25 1.29
#